data_AF-A0A1B6HNH4-F1
#
_entry.id   AF-A0A1B6HNH4-F1
#
_cell.length_a   1.000
_cell.length_b   1.000
_cell.length_c   1.000
_cell.angle_alpha   90.00
_cell.angle_beta   90.00
_cell.angle_gamma   90.00
#
_symmetry.space_group_name_H-M   'P 1'
#
loop_
_entity.id
_entity.type
_entity.pdbx_description
1 polymer ?
#
loop_
_entity_poly.entity_id
_entity_poly.type
_entity_poly.pdbx_seq_one_letter_code
_entity_poly.pdbx_strand_id
1 'polypeptide(L)'
;FKQLKILTIVNLYIQEVILHTVNSGQTRNRDFHQHHTCNALNFTLPVHHLSLSEKKPSYKGALYFNKLPEPLRKEPPKRLKNALTNWLQERPFYSENELLNNLILLET
;
A
#
# COMPACT_ATOMS: atom_id res chain seq x y z
N PHE A 1 -12.65 16.49 5.08
CA PHE A 1 -12.13 15.43 5.96
C PHE A 1 -10.80 15.76 6.64
N LYS A 2 -9.82 16.34 5.94
CA LYS A 2 -8.48 16.64 6.48
C LYS A 2 -8.48 17.37 7.83
N GLN A 3 -9.22 18.48 7.95
CA GLN A 3 -9.35 19.25 9.20
C GLN A 3 -9.95 18.45 10.36
N LEU A 4 -10.81 17.47 10.05
CA LEU A 4 -11.48 16.63 11.05
C LEU A 4 -10.67 15.36 11.39
N LYS A 5 -9.54 15.10 10.71
CA LYS A 5 -8.73 13.88 10.83
C LYS A 5 -9.54 12.58 10.64
N ILE A 6 -10.56 12.63 9.79
CA ILE A 6 -11.40 11.47 9.46
C ILE A 6 -10.90 10.85 8.15
N LEU A 7 -10.83 9.52 8.10
CA LEU A 7 -10.53 8.79 6.87
C LEU A 7 -11.78 8.67 6.00
N THR A 8 -11.62 8.84 4.69
CA THR A 8 -12.67 8.49 3.72
C THR A 8 -12.90 6.98 3.70
N ILE A 9 -14.05 6.54 3.18
CA ILE A 9 -14.33 5.10 3.04
C ILE A 9 -13.28 4.38 2.19
N VAL A 10 -12.75 5.06 1.17
CA VAL A 10 -11.67 4.53 0.32
C VAL A 10 -10.37 4.43 1.10
N ASN A 11 -10.01 5.43 1.91
CA ASN A 11 -8.81 5.37 2.75
C ASN A 11 -8.91 4.28 3.82
N LEU A 12 -10.10 4.06 4.40
CA LEU A 12 -10.34 2.94 5.31
C LEU A 12 -10.12 1.60 4.60
N TYR A 13 -10.69 1.43 3.41
CA TYR A 13 -10.48 0.23 2.62
C TYR A 13 -9.00 0.00 2.27
N ILE A 14 -8.30 1.02 1.76
CA ILE A 14 -6.86 0.98 1.44
C ILE A 14 -6.05 0.55 2.67
N GLN A 15 -6.32 1.17 3.83
CA GLN A 15 -5.63 0.84 5.08
C GLN A 15 -5.83 -0.64 5.46
N GLU A 16 -7.08 -1.11 5.48
CA GLU A 16 -7.40 -2.47 5.89
C GLU A 16 -6.76 -3.52 4.97
N VAL A 17 -6.81 -3.33 3.65
CA VAL A 17 -6.18 -4.31 2.75
C VAL A 17 -4.66 -4.31 2.84
N ILE A 18 -4.02 -3.14 3.07
CA ILE A 18 -2.57 -3.07 3.30
C ILE A 18 -2.20 -3.81 4.59
N LEU A 19 -2.91 -3.55 5.69
CA LEU A 19 -2.64 -4.21 6.97
C LEU A 19 -2.88 -5.72 6.88
N HIS A 20 -3.92 -6.14 6.16
CA HIS A 20 -4.18 -7.54 5.89
C HIS A 20 -3.03 -8.19 5.11
N THR A 21 -2.53 -7.57 4.03
CA THR A 21 -1.39 -8.10 3.27
C THR A 21 -0.12 -8.17 4.11
N VAL A 22 0.16 -7.15 4.93
CA VAL A 22 1.35 -7.15 5.81
C VAL A 22 1.29 -8.24 6.87
N ASN A 23 0.11 -8.56 7.39
CA ASN A 23 -0.08 -9.58 8.42
C ASN A 23 -0.26 -11.01 7.87
N SER A 24 -0.60 -11.16 6.58
CA SER A 24 -0.84 -12.46 5.95
C SER A 24 0.42 -13.20 5.51
N GLY A 25 1.61 -12.63 5.72
CA GLY A 25 2.89 -13.32 5.44
C GLY A 25 3.18 -13.52 3.95
N GLN A 26 2.60 -12.69 3.08
CA GLN A 26 2.83 -12.74 1.63
C GLN A 26 4.31 -12.56 1.29
N THR A 27 4.76 -13.29 0.26
CA THR A 27 6.16 -13.29 -0.21
C THR A 27 6.59 -11.91 -0.69
N ARG A 28 7.79 -11.49 -0.29
CA ARG A 28 8.40 -10.22 -0.68
C ARG A 28 9.54 -10.46 -1.66
N ASN A 29 9.90 -9.43 -2.41
CA ASN A 29 11.00 -9.51 -3.38
C ASN A 29 12.35 -9.87 -2.72
N ARG A 30 12.57 -9.44 -1.46
CA ARG A 30 13.76 -9.83 -0.68
C ARG A 30 13.89 -11.34 -0.44
N ASP A 31 12.79 -12.09 -0.53
CA ASP A 31 12.81 -13.54 -0.30
C ASP A 31 13.44 -14.26 -1.51
N PHE A 32 13.50 -13.60 -2.67
CA PHE A 32 14.12 -14.11 -3.90
C PHE A 32 15.52 -13.54 -4.16
N HIS A 33 15.85 -12.37 -3.60
CA HIS A 33 17.11 -11.68 -3.86
C HIS A 33 17.75 -11.13 -2.57
N GLN A 34 19.00 -11.50 -2.33
CA GLN A 34 19.77 -11.10 -1.14
C GLN A 34 20.28 -9.65 -1.17
N HIS A 35 20.07 -8.91 -2.27
CA HIS A 35 20.53 -7.53 -2.39
C HIS A 35 19.51 -6.53 -1.84
N HIS A 36 19.97 -5.62 -0.99
CA HIS A 36 19.17 -4.57 -0.36
C HIS A 36 18.87 -3.42 -1.34
N THR A 37 17.94 -3.59 -2.26
CA THR A 37 17.42 -2.50 -3.09
C THR A 37 16.13 -1.94 -2.48
N CYS A 38 15.80 -0.66 -2.72
CA CYS A 38 14.53 -0.07 -2.24
C CYS A 38 13.27 -0.83 -2.71
N ASN A 39 13.37 -1.63 -3.78
CA ASN A 39 12.32 -2.52 -4.27
C ASN A 39 12.27 -3.90 -3.57
N ALA A 40 13.25 -4.24 -2.74
CA ALA A 40 13.28 -5.51 -2.00
C ALA A 40 12.16 -5.59 -0.96
N LEU A 41 11.68 -4.44 -0.47
CA LEU A 41 10.54 -4.36 0.46
C LEU A 41 9.19 -4.53 -0.22
N ASN A 42 9.13 -4.45 -1.56
CA ASN A 42 7.88 -4.61 -2.29
C ASN A 42 7.41 -6.07 -2.24
N PHE A 43 6.10 -6.25 -2.20
CA PHE A 43 5.47 -7.54 -2.41
C PHE A 43 5.57 -7.94 -3.87
N THR A 44 5.80 -9.22 -4.11
CA THR A 44 5.78 -9.78 -5.46
C THR A 44 4.32 -9.85 -5.92
N LEU A 45 4.01 -9.19 -7.04
CA LEU A 45 2.68 -9.26 -7.64
C LEU A 45 2.66 -10.45 -8.59
N PRO A 46 1.88 -11.51 -8.31
CA PRO A 46 1.81 -12.66 -9.21
C PRO A 46 1.20 -12.22 -10.54
N VAL A 47 1.81 -12.68 -11.64
CA VAL A 47 1.23 -12.52 -12.98
C VAL A 47 -0.07 -13.31 -13.04
N HIS A 48 -1.15 -12.66 -13.48
CA HIS A 48 -2.47 -13.27 -13.55
C HIS A 48 -3.16 -12.87 -14.84
N HIS A 49 -3.99 -13.78 -15.35
CA HIS A 49 -4.75 -13.59 -16.59
C HIS A 49 -6.23 -13.23 -16.33
N LEU A 50 -6.70 -13.39 -15.09
CA LEU A 50 -8.11 -13.21 -14.72
C LEU A 50 -8.28 -11.95 -13.87
N SER A 51 -9.19 -11.05 -14.28
CA SER A 51 -9.52 -9.83 -13.52
C SER A 51 -10.09 -10.12 -12.12
N LEU A 52 -10.58 -11.34 -11.86
CA LEU A 52 -11.02 -11.75 -10.53
C LEU A 52 -9.86 -11.77 -9.52
N SER A 53 -8.66 -12.14 -9.97
CA SER A 53 -7.49 -12.17 -9.10
C SER A 53 -7.04 -10.78 -8.69
N GLU A 54 -7.23 -9.77 -9.56
CA GLU A 54 -6.97 -8.35 -9.26
C GLU A 54 -7.86 -7.81 -8.15
N LYS A 55 -9.06 -8.36 -7.98
CA LYS A 55 -10.03 -7.92 -6.97
C LYS A 55 -9.76 -8.50 -5.59
N LYS A 56 -8.83 -9.45 -5.45
CA LYS A 56 -8.52 -10.07 -4.16
C LYS A 56 -7.87 -9.05 -3.21
N PRO A 57 -8.27 -9.00 -1.93
CA PRO A 57 -7.67 -8.11 -0.94
C PRO A 57 -6.15 -8.28 -0.81
N SER A 58 -5.66 -9.52 -0.90
CA SER A 58 -4.22 -9.82 -0.85
C SER A 58 -3.45 -9.15 -2.01
N TYR A 59 -4.00 -9.25 -3.23
CA TYR A 59 -3.43 -8.62 -4.42
C TYR A 59 -3.50 -7.09 -4.34
N LYS A 60 -4.68 -6.53 -4.02
CA LYS A 60 -4.85 -5.07 -3.90
C LYS A 60 -3.97 -4.48 -2.80
N GLY A 61 -3.91 -5.11 -1.63
CA GLY A 61 -3.06 -4.67 -0.54
C GLY A 61 -1.57 -4.70 -0.89
N ALA A 62 -1.11 -5.72 -1.62
CA ALA A 62 0.26 -5.77 -2.14
C ALA A 62 0.52 -4.64 -3.15
N LEU A 63 -0.40 -4.42 -4.08
CA LEU A 63 -0.33 -3.36 -5.07
C LEU A 63 -0.25 -1.96 -4.41
N TYR A 64 -1.12 -1.69 -3.44
CA TYR A 64 -1.15 -0.41 -2.73
C TYR A 64 0.09 -0.22 -1.86
N PHE A 65 0.53 -1.26 -1.15
CA PHE A 65 1.74 -1.19 -0.34
C PHE A 65 2.97 -0.82 -1.19
N ASN A 66 3.07 -1.39 -2.39
CA ASN A 66 4.16 -1.09 -3.33
C ASN A 66 4.14 0.36 -3.85
N LYS A 67 3.00 1.06 -3.76
CA LYS A 67 2.86 2.48 -4.08
C LYS A 67 3.11 3.41 -2.89
N LEU A 68 3.32 2.87 -1.69
CA LEU A 68 3.62 3.71 -0.53
C LEU A 68 5.03 4.32 -0.63
N PRO A 69 5.23 5.54 -0.12
CA PRO A 69 6.55 6.13 -0.01
C PRO A 69 7.45 5.26 0.87
N GLU A 70 8.74 5.27 0.57
CA GLU A 70 9.74 4.42 1.23
C GLU A 70 9.72 4.48 2.77
N PRO A 71 9.56 5.65 3.42
CA PRO A 71 9.51 5.72 4.88
C PRO A 71 8.40 4.84 5.47
N LEU A 72 7.22 4.79 4.84
CA LEU A 72 6.12 3.95 5.31
C LEU A 72 6.39 2.47 5.09
N ARG A 73 7.00 2.09 3.96
CA ARG A 73 7.32 0.68 3.67
C ARG A 73 8.36 0.10 4.64
N LYS A 74 9.21 0.95 5.21
CA LYS A 74 10.24 0.58 6.21
C LYS A 74 9.71 0.49 7.64
N GLU A 75 8.50 0.99 7.92
CA GLU A 75 7.92 0.92 9.26
C GLU A 75 7.62 -0.54 9.67
N PRO A 76 7.90 -0.93 10.93
CA PRO A 76 7.51 -2.23 11.42
C PRO A 76 5.97 -2.35 11.49
N PRO A 77 5.39 -3.55 11.33
CA PRO A 77 3.94 -3.76 11.31
C PRO A 77 3.18 -3.11 12.48
N LYS A 78 3.78 -3.12 13.67
CA LYS A 78 3.23 -2.49 14.89
C LYS A 78 3.05 -0.97 14.78
N ARG A 79 3.92 -0.27 14.04
CA ARG A 79 3.89 1.18 13.87
C ARG A 79 3.25 1.61 12.54
N LEU A 80 3.26 0.71 11.55
CA LEU A 80 2.72 0.95 10.23
C LEU A 80 1.27 1.44 10.27
N LYS A 81 0.39 0.85 11.10
CA LYS A 81 -1.02 1.29 11.21
C LYS A 81 -1.14 2.77 11.54
N ASN A 82 -0.40 3.25 12.53
CA ASN A 82 -0.46 4.65 12.96
C ASN A 82 0.15 5.57 11.92
N ALA A 83 1.32 5.20 11.37
CA ALA A 83 1.99 5.98 10.33
C ALA A 83 1.13 6.11 9.06
N LEU A 84 0.51 5.01 8.63
CA LEU A 84 -0.40 4.96 7.49
C LEU A 84 -1.68 5.77 7.74
N THR A 85 -2.25 5.69 8.95
CA THR A 85 -3.43 6.50 9.34
C THR A 85 -3.13 7.98 9.18
N ASN A 86 -2.01 8.45 9.76
CA ASN A 86 -1.61 9.86 9.66
C ASN A 86 -1.38 10.26 8.20
N TRP A 87 -0.73 9.42 7.41
CA TRP A 87 -0.45 9.70 6.00
C TRP A 87 -1.73 9.81 5.15
N LEU A 88 -2.72 8.95 5.40
CA LEU A 88 -4.03 8.94 4.74
C LEU A 88 -4.96 10.07 5.22
N GLN A 89 -4.85 10.52 6.48
CA GLN A 89 -5.61 11.68 6.96
C GLN A 89 -5.19 12.97 6.23
N GLU A 90 -3.88 13.10 5.95
CA GLU A 90 -3.33 14.23 5.21
C GLU A 90 -3.69 14.21 3.71
N ARG A 91 -4.09 13.04 3.18
CA ARG A 91 -4.37 12.75 1.77
C ARG A 91 -5.70 11.99 1.62
N PRO A 92 -6.85 12.69 1.66
CA PRO A 92 -8.14 12.04 1.47
C PRO A 92 -8.30 11.57 0.02
N PHE A 93 -8.27 10.25 -0.21
CA PHE A 93 -8.61 9.66 -1.50
C PHE A 93 -10.10 9.36 -1.57
N TYR A 94 -10.70 9.59 -2.73
CA TYR A 94 -12.08 9.27 -3.08
C TYR A 94 -12.17 8.15 -4.12
N SER A 95 -11.03 7.70 -4.67
CA SER A 95 -10.95 6.47 -5.47
C SER A 95 -9.61 5.75 -5.29
N GLU A 96 -9.57 4.44 -5.57
CA GLU A 96 -8.32 3.68 -5.58
C GLU A 96 -7.33 4.20 -6.63
N ASN A 97 -7.84 4.69 -7.76
CA ASN A 97 -7.03 5.19 -8.86
C ASN A 97 -6.22 6.42 -8.47
N GLU A 98 -6.75 7.27 -7.59
CA GLU A 98 -6.01 8.42 -7.08
C GLU A 98 -4.74 7.99 -6.36
N LEU A 99 -4.79 6.91 -5.56
CA LEU A 99 -3.59 6.36 -4.92
C LEU A 99 -2.60 5.82 -5.96
N LEU A 100 -3.10 5.10 -6.96
CA LEU A 100 -2.26 4.45 -7.98
C LEU A 100 -1.60 5.46 -8.93
N ASN A 101 -2.26 6.59 -9.19
CA ASN A 101 -1.84 7.61 -10.14
C ASN A 101 -1.09 8.78 -9.50
N ASN A 102 -1.26 9.06 -8.19
CA ASN A 102 -0.70 10.27 -7.54
C ASN A 102 0.83 10.38 -7.53
N LEU A 103 1.56 9.34 -7.94
CA LEU A 103 3.02 9.39 -8.03
C LEU A 103 3.54 10.04 -9.32
N ILE A 104 2.67 10.32 -10.30
CA ILE A 104 3.08 10.93 -11.58
C ILE A 104 3.21 12.47 -11.47
N LEU A 105 2.60 13.12 -10.47
CA LEU A 105 2.51 14.59 -10.37
C LEU A 105 3.51 15.24 -9.40
N LEU A 106 4.50 14.48 -8.88
CA LEU A 106 5.57 15.02 -8.01
C LEU A 106 6.94 15.09 -8.71
N GLU A 107 7.00 14.84 -10.02
CA GLU A 107 8.23 14.90 -10.84
C GLU A 107 8.24 16.04 -11.88
N THR A 108 7.40 17.07 -11.72
CA THR A 108 7.43 18.31 -12.52
C THR A 108 7.37 19.54 -11.63
#